data_AF-A0AA45BTS6-F1
#
_entry.id   AF-A0AA45BTS6-F1
#
_cell.length_a   1.000
_cell.length_b   1.000
_cell.length_c   1.000
_cell.angle_alpha   90.00
_cell.angle_beta   90.00
_cell.angle_gamma   90.00
#
_symmetry.space_group_name_H-M   'P 1'
#
loop_
_entity.id
_entity.type
_entity.pdbx_description
1 polymer ?
#
loop_
_entity_poly.entity_id
_entity_poly.type
_entity_poly.pdbx_seq_one_letter_code
_entity_poly.pdbx_strand_id
1 'polypeptide(L)' 'MEVLTLEHVAGSVNETFAAALNEGEVPFVLVEARPLQHARNSQRAPFSLLFRNVSAFLFPQQTYQMRHARISRAVAMRS' A
#
# COMPACT_ATOMS: atom_id res chain seq x y z
N MET A 1 -17.77 9.52 -2.02
CA MET A 1 -16.92 8.34 -1.73
C MET A 1 -15.73 8.40 -2.67
N GLU A 2 -14.60 8.92 -2.21
CA GLU A 2 -13.41 9.13 -3.07
C GLU A 2 -12.72 7.78 -3.34
N VAL A 3 -12.43 7.51 -4.62
CA VAL A 3 -11.77 6.28 -5.05
C VAL A 3 -10.27 6.54 -5.07
N LEU A 4 -9.49 5.76 -4.31
CA LEU A 4 -8.04 5.79 -4.40
C LEU A 4 -7.64 5.26 -5.79
N THR A 5 -6.98 6.09 -6.58
CA THR A 5 -6.46 5.72 -7.91
C THR A 5 -4.96 5.50 -7.85
N LEU A 6 -4.42 4.82 -8.86
CA LEU A 6 -2.98 4.61 -9.00
C LEU A 6 -2.19 5.93 -8.97
N GLU A 7 -2.70 7.01 -9.58
CA GLU A 7 -2.03 8.31 -9.67
C GLU A 7 -1.73 8.92 -8.30
N HIS A 8 -2.63 8.74 -7.33
CA HIS A 8 -2.43 9.20 -5.96
C HIS A 8 -1.25 8.48 -5.27
N VAL A 9 -1.04 7.21 -5.59
CA VAL A 9 -0.05 6.36 -4.93
C VAL A 9 1.28 6.31 -5.69
N ALA A 10 1.24 6.40 -7.01
CA ALA A 10 2.42 6.39 -7.88
C ALA A 10 3.36 7.57 -7.60
N GLY A 11 2.82 8.73 -7.21
CA GLY A 11 3.61 9.88 -6.77
C GLY A 11 4.30 9.71 -5.40
N SER A 12 4.00 8.63 -4.68
CA SER A 12 4.59 8.29 -3.36
C SER A 12 5.55 7.09 -3.44
N VAL A 13 5.96 6.67 -4.64
CA VAL A 13 6.97 5.61 -4.80
C VAL A 13 8.31 6.09 -4.22
N ASN A 14 8.99 5.20 -3.50
CA ASN A 14 10.14 5.41 -2.62
C ASN A 14 9.85 6.16 -1.32
N GLU A 15 8.58 6.43 -0.99
CA GLU A 15 8.22 7.00 0.30
C GLU A 15 7.86 5.94 1.33
N THR A 16 7.94 6.32 2.61
CA THR A 16 7.70 5.42 3.74
C THR A 16 6.24 5.49 4.18
N PHE A 17 5.59 4.34 4.18
CA PHE A 17 4.26 4.11 4.71
C PHE A 17 4.37 3.46 6.10
N ALA A 18 3.51 3.87 7.00
CA ALA A 18 3.38 3.28 8.32
C ALA A 18 2.31 2.17 8.28
N ALA A 19 2.74 0.92 8.48
CA ALA A 19 1.82 -0.21 8.64
C ALA A 19 1.35 -0.28 10.09
N ALA A 20 0.04 -0.19 10.31
CA ALA A 20 -0.54 -0.37 11.65
C ALA A 20 -0.49 -1.85 12.06
N LEU A 21 0.22 -2.15 13.14
CA LEU A 21 0.27 -3.43 13.85
C LEU A 21 -0.34 -3.29 15.24
N ASN A 22 -0.69 -4.42 15.86
CA ASN A 22 -1.26 -4.44 17.21
C ASN A 22 -0.38 -3.73 18.25
N GLU A 23 0.94 -3.77 18.08
CA GLU A 23 1.93 -3.23 19.03
C GLU A 23 2.60 -1.93 18.54
N GLY A 24 2.12 -1.32 17.45
CA GLY A 24 2.67 -0.05 16.96
C GLY A 24 2.61 0.11 15.45
N GLU A 25 3.40 1.04 14.91
CA GLU A 25 3.52 1.27 13.48
C GLU A 25 4.89 0.81 12.97
N VAL A 26 4.91 0.04 11.88
CA VAL A 26 6.15 -0.44 11.26
C VAL A 26 6.38 0.26 9.93
N PRO A 27 7.59 0.77 9.64
CA PRO A 27 7.87 1.44 8.37
C PRO A 27 8.02 0.44 7.22
N PHE A 28 7.33 0.73 6.12
CA PHE A 28 7.44 0.02 4.85
C PHE A 28 7.69 1.04 3.74
N VAL A 29 8.63 0.77 2.84
CA VAL A 29 8.88 1.65 1.69
C VAL A 29 8.07 1.14 0.51
N LEU A 30 7.28 2.03 -0.11
CA LEU A 30 6.62 1.70 -1.38
C LEU A 30 7.68 1.65 -2.48
N VAL A 31 7.93 0.49 -3.08
CA VAL A 31 8.96 0.33 -4.12
C VAL A 31 8.38 0.26 -5.52
N GLU A 32 7.12 -0.17 -5.66
CA GLU A 32 6.46 -0.26 -6.97
C GLU A 32 4.98 0.04 -6.82
N ALA A 33 4.42 0.78 -7.79
CA ALA A 33 2.99 0.96 -7.96
C ALA A 33 2.66 0.74 -9.44
N ARG A 34 1.88 -0.29 -9.76
CA ARG A 34 1.60 -0.66 -11.16
C ARG A 34 0.14 -1.03 -11.40
N PRO A 35 -0.41 -0.77 -12.59
CA PRO A 35 -1.75 -1.21 -12.95
C PRO A 35 -1.82 -2.73 -13.11
N LEU A 36 -2.97 -3.33 -12.79
CA LEU A 36 -3.22 -4.76 -13.04
C LEU A 36 -3.81 -4.95 -14.45
N GLN A 37 -3.03 -5.59 -15.33
CA GLN A 37 -3.36 -5.74 -16.76
C GLN A 37 -4.63 -6.58 -17.03
N HIS A 38 -5.03 -7.45 -16.10
CA HIS A 38 -6.18 -8.34 -16.25
C HIS A 38 -7.53 -7.72 -15.90
N ALA A 39 -7.57 -6.43 -15.59
CA ALA A 39 -8.77 -5.77 -15.12
C ALA A 39 -9.64 -5.20 -16.26
N ARG A 40 -9.70 -5.90 -17.40
CA ARG A 40 -10.59 -5.57 -18.52
C ARG A 40 -12.02 -5.61 -17.99
N ASN A 41 -12.70 -4.46 -17.97
CA ASN A 41 -14.08 -4.22 -17.48
C ASN A 41 -14.28 -3.84 -16.01
N SER A 42 -13.23 -3.50 -15.27
CA SER A 42 -13.43 -2.94 -13.93
C SER A 42 -13.53 -1.43 -13.97
N GLN A 43 -14.68 -0.88 -13.56
CA GLN A 43 -14.92 0.57 -13.40
C GLN A 43 -13.95 1.24 -12.39
N ARG A 44 -13.10 0.44 -11.73
CA ARG A 44 -12.19 0.82 -10.66
C ARG A 44 -10.70 0.66 -10.97
N ALA A 45 -10.31 0.25 -12.18
CA ALA A 45 -8.91 0.17 -12.64
C ALA A 45 -7.91 -0.26 -11.53
N PRO A 46 -7.98 -1.52 -11.06
CA PRO A 46 -7.19 -2.00 -9.93
C PRO A 46 -5.70 -1.97 -10.25
N PHE A 47 -4.91 -1.86 -9.19
CA PHE A 47 -3.47 -1.73 -9.22
C PHE A 47 -2.85 -2.57 -8.11
N SER A 48 -1.56 -2.87 -8.26
CA SER A 48 -0.73 -3.52 -7.26
C SER A 48 0.28 -2.54 -6.71
N LEU A 49 0.53 -2.66 -5.42
CA LEU A 49 1.58 -1.94 -4.71
C LEU A 49 2.54 -2.97 -4.12
N LEU A 50 3.83 -2.76 -4.32
CA LEU A 50 4.88 -3.56 -3.70
C LEU A 50 5.54 -2.73 -2.60
N PHE A 51 5.53 -3.29 -1.40
CA PHE A 51 6.19 -2.68 -0.25
C PHE A 51 7.40 -3.51 0.15
N ARG A 52 8.50 -2.82 0.47
CA ARG A 52 9.70 -3.43 1.05
C ARG A 52 9.80 -3.03 2.50
N ASN A 53 10.03 -4.01 3.36
CA ASN A 53 10.41 -3.79 4.75
C ASN A 53 11.77 -4.44 5.01
N VAL A 54 12.56 -3.81 5.89
CA VAL A 54 13.92 -4.23 6.25
C VAL A 54 13.99 -4.79 7.68
N SER A 55 12.85 -4.95 8.36
CA SER A 55 12.80 -5.48 9.72
C SER A 55 13.13 -6.97 9.73
N ALA A 56 13.84 -7.42 10.77
CA ALA A 56 14.18 -8.84 10.97
C ALA A 56 13.03 -9.67 11.58
N PHE A 57 11.82 -9.11 11.69
CA PHE A 57 10.67 -9.73 12.33
C PHE A 57 9.72 -10.36 11.29
N LEU A 58 9.13 -11.49 11.64
CA LEU A 58 8.14 -12.17 10.80
C LEU A 58 6.76 -11.55 11.00
N PHE A 59 6.20 -10.99 9.93
CA PHE A 59 4.87 -10.40 9.96
C PHE A 59 3.80 -11.52 9.96
N PRO A 60 2.83 -11.49 10.90
CA PRO A 60 1.66 -12.35 10.84
C PRO A 60 0.93 -12.26 9.49
N GLN A 61 0.33 -13.36 9.03
CA GLN A 61 -0.41 -13.35 7.77
C GLN A 61 -1.76 -12.65 7.95
N GLN A 62 -1.78 -11.33 7.77
CA GLN A 62 -2.97 -10.51 7.92
C GLN A 62 -3.01 -9.34 6.91
N THR A 63 -4.10 -8.59 6.94
CA THR A 63 -4.20 -7.34 6.18
C THR A 63 -3.76 -6.18 7.07
N TYR A 64 -2.75 -5.44 6.62
CA TYR A 64 -2.21 -4.26 7.30
C TYR A 64 -2.78 -2.98 6.70
N GLN A 65 -3.13 -2.03 7.57
CA GLN A 65 -3.53 -0.68 7.15
C GLN A 65 -2.26 0.16 6.99
N MET A 66 -1.95 0.53 5.76
CA MET A 66 -0.80 1.34 5.37
C MET A 66 -1.20 2.81 5.33
N ARG A 67 -0.59 3.63 6.16
CA ARG A 67 -0.87 5.08 6.26
C ARG A 67 0.29 5.87 5.68
N HIS A 68 -0.03 6.98 5.02
CA HIS A 68 0.96 7.90 4.49
C HIS A 68 0.49 9.34 4.64
N ALA A 69 1.40 10.27 4.94
CA ALA A 69 1.03 11.65 5.26
C ALA A 69 0.31 12.37 4.11
N ARG A 70 0.66 12.05 2.86
CA ARG A 70 0.06 12.66 1.65
C ARG A 70 -1.21 11.94 1.17
N ILE A 71 -1.47 10.73 1.66
CA ILE A 71 -2.60 9.92 1.24
C ILE A 71 -3.56 9.79 2.42
N SER A 72 -4.65 10.54 2.37
CA SER A 72 -5.68 10.58 3.42
C SER A 72 -6.32 9.21 3.68
N ARG A 73 -6.32 8.32 2.68
CA ARG A 73 -6.92 6.99 2.73
C ARG A 73 -5.87 5.90 2.92
N ALA A 74 -6.04 5.06 3.93
CA ALA A 74 -5.17 3.92 4.16
C ALA A 74 -5.30 2.87 3.04
N VAL A 75 -4.17 2.22 2.73
CA VAL A 75 -4.12 1.12 1.75
C VAL A 75 -3.99 -0.21 2.48
N ALA A 76 -4.69 -1.23 2.00
CA ALA A 76 -4.57 -2.58 2.52
C ALA A 76 -3.36 -3.28 1.90
N MET A 77 -2.37 -3.64 2.71
CA MET A 77 -1.28 -4.54 2.32
C MET A 77 -1.57 -5.94 2.87
N ARG A 78 -1.39 -6.97 2.05
CA ARG A 78 -1.34 -8.37 2.51
C ARG A 78 0.11 -8.83 2.51
N SER A 79 0.56 -9.38 3.63
CA SER A 79 1.83 -10.10 3.80
C SER A 79 1.78 -11.48 3.16
#